data_AF-A0A841CC84-F1
#
_entry.id   AF-A0A841CC84-F1
#
_cell.length_a   1.000
_cell.length_b   1.000
_cell.length_c   1.000
_cell.angle_alpha   90.00
_cell.angle_beta   90.00
_cell.angle_gamma   90.00
#
_symmetry.space_group_name_H-M   'P 1'
#
loop_
_entity.id
_entity.type
_entity.pdbx_description
1 polymer ?
#
loop_
_entity_poly.entity_id
_entity_poly.type
_entity_poly.pdbx_seq_one_letter_code
_entity_poly.pdbx_strand_id
1 'polypeptide(L)'
;MTVRPTLRCLRGDLGLALPPLDEPLDEIDHPLVRKANSQFALPTGPRERIRSIDDVVMFKVKVQRWRGAVVESGEPSWMVTAGVREAGSRDDFYEVLATAAVAARTRYNAEHRPPLKSSTFCGQWLPDEDDRDRYRAEAAVRMLRAMRHTVRRLVCASLLDGHEHIGEVAGAELGVLVQGAEDHGTYVALWITGPVPDNLVAVVLDLVPGCDRNDWYPEFAMPDRSLRPGEQVYSNFMDPAAAARLLEEAAS
;
A
#
# COMPACT_ATOMS: atom_id res chain seq x y z
N MET A 1 -0.81 -10.88 -7.62
CA MET A 1 0.27 -9.94 -7.26
C MET A 1 0.01 -8.63 -7.97
N THR A 2 0.30 -7.49 -7.34
CA THR A 2 0.17 -6.19 -8.01
C THR A 2 1.40 -5.90 -8.88
N VAL A 3 1.19 -5.11 -9.93
CA VAL A 3 2.26 -4.59 -10.78
C VAL A 3 2.33 -3.09 -10.61
N ARG A 4 3.49 -2.63 -10.15
CA ARG A 4 3.79 -1.24 -9.86
C ARG A 4 4.83 -0.72 -10.85
N PRO A 5 4.64 0.44 -11.50
CA PRO A 5 5.71 1.05 -12.28
C PRO A 5 6.84 1.53 -11.37
N THR A 6 8.09 1.42 -11.83
CA THR A 6 9.21 2.11 -11.18
C THR A 6 9.04 3.63 -11.33
N LEU A 7 9.65 4.41 -10.44
CA LEU A 7 9.63 5.88 -10.50
C LEU A 7 10.17 6.40 -11.84
N ARG A 8 11.23 5.76 -12.34
CA ARG A 8 11.80 6.03 -13.66
C ARG A 8 10.79 5.73 -14.78
N CYS A 9 10.13 4.58 -14.75
CA CYS A 9 9.12 4.19 -15.74
C CYS A 9 7.92 5.15 -15.71
N LEU A 10 7.42 5.49 -14.51
CA LEU A 10 6.30 6.41 -14.32
C LEU A 10 6.58 7.77 -14.98
N ARG A 11 7.73 8.37 -14.68
CA ARG A 11 8.06 9.73 -15.15
C ARG A 11 8.60 9.74 -16.58
N GLY A 12 9.55 8.86 -16.87
CA GLY A 12 10.28 8.87 -18.14
C GLY A 12 9.55 8.19 -19.29
N ASP A 13 8.81 7.11 -19.00
CA ASP A 13 8.20 6.29 -20.05
C ASP A 13 6.69 6.55 -20.18
N LEU A 14 5.99 6.67 -19.05
CA LEU A 14 4.55 6.97 -19.03
C LEU A 14 4.25 8.47 -19.07
N GLY A 15 5.24 9.33 -18.78
CA GLY A 15 5.08 10.78 -18.76
C GLY A 15 4.14 11.28 -17.66
N LEU A 16 3.97 10.51 -16.59
CA LEU A 16 3.07 10.85 -15.48
C LEU A 16 3.83 11.55 -14.36
N ALA A 17 3.16 12.48 -13.68
CA ALA A 17 3.66 13.07 -12.45
C ALA A 17 3.71 12.01 -11.34
N LEU A 18 4.59 12.21 -10.34
CA LEU A 18 4.58 11.36 -9.16
C LEU A 18 3.41 11.78 -8.25
N PRO A 19 2.39 10.93 -8.03
CA PRO A 19 1.28 11.28 -7.16
C PRO A 19 1.68 11.29 -5.66
N PRO A 20 0.83 11.87 -4.79
CA PRO A 20 1.01 11.76 -3.33
C PRO A 20 1.03 10.29 -2.86
N LEU A 21 1.52 10.03 -1.64
CA LEU A 21 1.69 8.67 -1.09
C LEU A 21 0.38 7.89 -0.96
N ASP A 22 -0.73 8.60 -0.98
CA ASP A 22 -2.06 8.11 -0.75
C ASP A 22 -2.76 7.76 -2.08
N GLU A 23 -2.06 7.90 -3.21
CA GLU A 23 -2.44 7.32 -4.49
C GLU A 23 -1.30 6.36 -4.93
N PRO A 24 -1.44 5.05 -4.62
CA PRO A 24 -0.42 4.06 -4.93
C PRO A 24 -0.17 3.92 -6.44
N LEU A 25 1.10 3.71 -6.83
CA LEU A 25 1.43 3.66 -8.26
C LEU A 25 0.85 2.44 -8.99
N ASP A 26 0.53 1.38 -8.25
CA ASP A 26 -0.17 0.20 -8.78
C ASP A 26 -1.67 0.43 -9.00
N GLU A 27 -2.23 1.53 -8.49
CA GLU A 27 -3.65 1.88 -8.61
C GLU A 27 -3.92 3.03 -9.61
N ILE A 28 -2.87 3.63 -10.18
CA ILE A 28 -2.99 4.72 -11.15
C ILE A 28 -3.86 4.32 -12.34
N ASP A 29 -4.74 5.24 -12.75
CA ASP A 29 -5.65 5.05 -13.88
C ASP A 29 -4.97 5.13 -15.25
N HIS A 30 -4.07 4.19 -15.53
CA HIS A 30 -3.37 4.08 -16.81
C HIS A 30 -3.66 2.73 -17.49
N PRO A 31 -4.00 2.70 -18.80
CA PRO A 31 -4.36 1.45 -19.50
C PRO A 31 -3.32 0.34 -19.37
N LEU A 32 -2.03 0.69 -19.43
CA LEU A 32 -0.95 -0.28 -19.32
C LEU A 32 -0.80 -0.82 -17.89
N VAL A 33 -1.01 0.02 -16.86
CA VAL A 33 -0.96 -0.38 -15.44
C VAL A 33 -2.13 -1.32 -15.15
N ARG A 34 -3.36 -0.95 -15.54
CA ARG A 34 -4.54 -1.81 -15.42
C ARG A 34 -4.36 -3.15 -16.12
N LYS A 35 -3.80 -3.16 -17.34
CA LYS A 35 -3.52 -4.40 -18.08
C LYS A 35 -2.49 -5.26 -17.33
N ALA A 36 -1.43 -4.66 -16.79
CA ALA A 36 -0.42 -5.38 -16.06
C ALA A 36 -0.99 -6.01 -14.79
N ASN A 37 -1.72 -5.25 -13.96
CA ASN A 37 -2.39 -5.79 -12.77
C ASN A 37 -3.33 -6.96 -13.12
N SER A 38 -4.12 -6.83 -14.19
CA SER A 38 -4.97 -7.94 -14.67
C SER A 38 -4.16 -9.17 -15.09
N GLN A 39 -3.04 -8.99 -15.79
CA GLN A 39 -2.19 -10.08 -16.29
C GLN A 39 -1.40 -10.80 -15.17
N PHE A 40 -1.15 -10.13 -14.04
CA PHE A 40 -0.37 -10.64 -12.91
C PHE A 40 -1.20 -10.89 -11.64
N ALA A 41 -2.53 -10.74 -11.74
CA ALA A 41 -3.45 -10.97 -10.63
C ALA A 41 -3.25 -12.36 -10.00
N LEU A 42 -3.13 -13.39 -10.83
CA LEU A 42 -2.81 -14.76 -10.40
C LEU A 42 -1.30 -15.02 -10.42
N PRO A 43 -0.73 -15.74 -9.43
CA PRO A 43 0.69 -16.08 -9.40
C PRO A 43 1.15 -16.90 -10.60
N THR A 44 0.27 -17.76 -11.11
CA THR A 44 0.51 -18.61 -12.27
C THR A 44 -0.46 -18.26 -13.40
N GLY A 45 0.08 -18.08 -14.61
CA GLY A 45 -0.71 -17.76 -15.79
C GLY A 45 0.18 -17.67 -17.03
N PRO A 46 -0.39 -17.81 -18.25
CA PRO A 46 0.38 -17.71 -19.47
C PRO A 46 0.88 -16.27 -19.65
N ARG A 47 2.20 -16.08 -19.56
CA ARG A 47 2.87 -14.77 -19.75
C ARG A 47 3.96 -14.91 -20.80
N GLU A 48 3.97 -14.00 -21.76
CA GLU A 48 4.96 -14.00 -22.84
C GLU A 48 6.28 -13.39 -22.33
N ARG A 49 7.35 -14.18 -22.25
CA ARG A 49 8.70 -13.69 -21.89
C ARG A 49 9.32 -12.87 -23.03
N ILE A 50 10.09 -11.85 -22.68
CA ILE A 50 10.99 -11.16 -23.60
C ILE A 50 12.25 -12.02 -23.76
N ARG A 51 12.28 -12.88 -24.79
CA ARG A 51 13.36 -13.87 -24.99
C ARG A 51 14.71 -13.26 -25.35
N SER A 52 14.73 -12.04 -25.86
CA SER A 52 15.93 -11.30 -26.22
C SER A 52 16.67 -10.68 -25.03
N ILE A 53 16.10 -10.77 -23.81
CA ILE A 53 16.72 -10.36 -22.56
C ILE A 53 17.07 -11.60 -21.73
N ASP A 54 18.34 -11.75 -21.35
CA ASP A 54 18.87 -12.95 -20.69
C ASP A 54 19.45 -12.73 -19.28
N ASP A 55 19.69 -11.49 -18.88
CA ASP A 55 20.21 -11.14 -17.54
C ASP A 55 19.11 -11.09 -16.47
N VAL A 56 17.86 -10.86 -16.86
CA VAL A 56 16.69 -10.87 -15.98
C VAL A 56 15.47 -11.42 -16.72
N VAL A 57 14.55 -12.05 -15.99
CA VAL A 57 13.29 -12.53 -16.56
C VAL A 57 12.30 -11.38 -16.65
N MET A 58 12.05 -10.91 -17.88
CA MET A 58 11.02 -9.92 -18.16
C MET A 58 9.85 -10.50 -18.95
N PHE A 59 8.65 -10.03 -18.65
CA PHE A 59 7.42 -10.40 -19.32
C PHE A 59 6.81 -9.23 -20.06
N LYS A 60 6.23 -9.52 -21.22
CA LYS A 60 5.56 -8.54 -22.08
C LYS A 60 4.18 -8.20 -21.53
N VAL A 61 3.87 -6.91 -21.48
CA VAL A 61 2.51 -6.40 -21.28
C VAL A 61 2.13 -5.57 -22.50
N LYS A 62 1.00 -5.91 -23.14
CA LYS A 62 0.54 -5.27 -24.37
C LYS A 62 -0.94 -4.88 -24.23
N VAL A 63 -1.27 -3.62 -24.46
CA VAL A 63 -2.66 -3.13 -24.56
C VAL A 63 -2.74 -1.97 -25.53
N GLN A 64 -3.59 -2.09 -26.56
CA GLN A 64 -3.71 -1.09 -27.63
C GLN A 64 -2.32 -0.70 -28.18
N ARG A 65 -1.97 0.59 -28.17
CA ARG A 65 -0.64 1.10 -28.56
C ARG A 65 0.44 0.88 -27.48
N TRP A 66 0.06 0.70 -26.23
CA TRP A 66 1.01 0.63 -25.12
C TRP A 66 1.74 -0.72 -25.04
N ARG A 67 3.03 -0.66 -24.75
CA ARG A 67 3.91 -1.79 -24.51
C ARG A 67 4.63 -1.56 -23.20
N GLY A 68 4.82 -2.62 -22.43
CA GLY A 68 5.58 -2.60 -21.19
C GLY A 68 6.36 -3.89 -20.97
N ALA A 69 7.37 -3.80 -20.11
CA ALA A 69 8.14 -4.92 -19.60
C ALA A 69 7.99 -4.96 -18.07
N VAL A 70 7.66 -6.15 -17.55
CA VAL A 70 7.49 -6.40 -16.11
C VAL A 70 8.50 -7.42 -15.63
N VAL A 71 9.16 -7.14 -14.51
CA VAL A 71 10.04 -8.06 -13.78
C VAL A 71 9.30 -8.57 -12.54
N GLU A 72 9.27 -9.89 -12.37
CA GLU A 72 8.82 -10.50 -11.12
C GLU A 72 10.01 -10.62 -10.17
N SER A 73 9.96 -9.90 -9.05
CA SER A 73 11.02 -9.93 -8.03
C SER A 73 10.44 -10.02 -6.61
N GLY A 74 9.27 -10.65 -6.47
CA GLY A 74 8.47 -10.67 -5.25
C GLY A 74 7.25 -9.76 -5.35
N GLU A 75 6.75 -9.30 -4.21
CA GLU A 75 5.64 -8.36 -4.11
C GLU A 75 6.17 -6.94 -3.79
N PRO A 76 5.93 -5.93 -4.66
CA PRO A 76 5.16 -6.01 -5.91
C PRO A 76 6.04 -6.53 -7.05
N SER A 77 5.39 -6.89 -8.17
CA SER A 77 6.09 -7.00 -9.45
C SER A 77 6.30 -5.61 -10.05
N TRP A 78 7.37 -5.42 -10.81
CA TRP A 78 7.80 -4.09 -11.26
C TRP A 78 7.65 -3.91 -12.76
N MET A 79 6.88 -2.90 -13.18
CA MET A 79 6.92 -2.43 -14.57
C MET A 79 8.13 -1.51 -14.73
N VAL A 80 9.19 -2.09 -15.29
CA VAL A 80 10.52 -1.47 -15.37
C VAL A 80 10.69 -0.56 -16.57
N THR A 81 9.91 -0.77 -17.64
CA THR A 81 9.85 0.15 -18.77
C THR A 81 8.53 0.06 -19.52
N ALA A 82 8.13 1.16 -20.14
CA ALA A 82 6.96 1.30 -20.98
C ALA A 82 7.25 2.11 -22.25
N GLY A 83 6.34 2.05 -23.21
CA GLY A 83 6.42 2.82 -24.44
C GLY A 83 5.18 2.61 -25.29
N VAL A 84 5.17 3.29 -26.44
CA VAL A 84 4.11 3.14 -27.44
C VAL A 84 4.65 2.44 -28.68
N ARG A 85 3.80 1.65 -29.32
CA ARG A 85 3.98 1.24 -30.71
C ARG A 85 3.28 2.27 -31.58
N GLU A 86 4.04 3.04 -32.34
CA GLU A 86 3.47 3.95 -33.33
C GLU A 86 2.84 3.17 -34.49
N ALA A 87 1.68 3.64 -34.96
CA ALA A 87 1.00 3.03 -36.10
C ALA A 87 1.87 3.20 -37.36
N GLY A 88 2.29 2.09 -37.97
CA GLY A 88 3.16 2.09 -39.15
C GLY A 88 4.67 2.08 -38.85
N SER A 89 5.09 2.19 -37.59
CA SER A 89 6.51 2.03 -37.23
C SER A 89 6.94 0.57 -37.34
N ARG A 90 8.13 0.36 -37.92
CA ARG A 90 8.83 -0.92 -38.00
C ARG A 90 9.49 -1.31 -36.66
N ASP A 91 9.70 -0.36 -35.76
CA ASP A 91 10.43 -0.59 -34.53
C ASP A 91 9.53 -1.31 -33.51
N ASP A 92 9.82 -2.59 -33.27
CA ASP A 92 9.21 -3.31 -32.14
C ASP A 92 9.85 -2.77 -30.86
N PHE A 93 9.03 -2.19 -29.98
CA PHE A 93 9.43 -1.76 -28.63
C PHE A 93 10.36 -2.77 -27.94
N TYR A 94 10.09 -4.07 -28.08
CA TYR A 94 10.90 -5.11 -27.44
C TYR A 94 12.25 -5.35 -28.13
N GLU A 95 12.38 -5.04 -29.42
CA GLU A 95 13.67 -5.03 -30.13
C GLU A 95 14.49 -3.82 -29.70
N VAL A 96 13.88 -2.63 -29.63
CA VAL A 96 14.55 -1.41 -29.13
C VAL A 96 15.07 -1.61 -27.71
N LEU A 97 14.25 -2.20 -26.82
CA LEU A 97 14.67 -2.56 -25.46
C LEU A 97 15.87 -3.51 -25.46
N ALA A 98 15.84 -4.55 -26.30
CA ALA A 98 16.94 -5.51 -26.38
C ALA A 98 18.24 -4.85 -26.89
N THR A 99 18.16 -4.04 -27.94
CA THR A 99 19.31 -3.28 -28.45
C THR A 99 19.89 -2.36 -27.38
N ALA A 100 19.04 -1.65 -26.63
CA ALA A 100 19.47 -0.80 -25.54
C ALA A 100 20.16 -1.60 -24.42
N ALA A 101 19.65 -2.78 -24.10
CA ALA A 101 20.22 -3.65 -23.05
C ALA A 101 21.58 -4.23 -23.44
N VAL A 102 21.78 -4.59 -24.72
CA VAL A 102 23.09 -5.00 -25.25
C VAL A 102 24.09 -3.83 -25.18
N ALA A 103 23.66 -2.62 -25.56
CA ALA A 103 24.50 -1.43 -25.48
C ALA A 103 24.89 -1.10 -24.03
N ALA A 104 23.96 -1.23 -23.09
CA ALA A 104 24.23 -1.05 -21.65
C ALA A 104 25.24 -2.07 -21.13
N ARG A 105 25.13 -3.33 -21.54
CA ARG A 105 26.09 -4.38 -21.18
C ARG A 105 27.49 -4.07 -21.69
N THR A 106 27.61 -3.56 -22.92
CA THR A 106 28.89 -3.16 -23.51
C THR A 106 29.55 -2.05 -22.68
N ARG A 107 28.80 -1.03 -22.27
CA ARG A 107 29.31 0.03 -21.38
C ARG A 107 29.74 -0.53 -20.03
N TYR A 108 28.90 -1.33 -19.38
CA TYR A 108 29.21 -1.93 -18.08
C TYR A 108 30.54 -2.71 -18.12
N ASN A 109 30.74 -3.56 -19.13
CA ASN A 109 31.95 -4.37 -19.25
C ASN A 109 33.22 -3.58 -19.62
N ALA A 110 33.08 -2.37 -20.14
CA ALA A 110 34.21 -1.48 -20.35
C ALA A 110 34.75 -0.93 -19.01
N GLU A 111 33.87 -0.77 -18.03
CA GLU A 111 34.15 -0.12 -16.75
C GLU A 111 34.36 -1.12 -15.58
N HIS A 112 33.87 -2.36 -15.71
CA HIS A 112 33.83 -3.32 -14.60
C HIS A 112 34.61 -4.62 -14.89
N ARG A 113 35.25 -5.16 -13.85
CA ARG A 113 35.93 -6.46 -13.86
C ARG A 113 35.42 -7.31 -12.67
N PRO A 114 35.04 -8.58 -12.88
CA PRO A 114 34.98 -9.32 -14.15
C PRO A 114 33.79 -8.89 -15.05
N PRO A 115 33.83 -9.17 -16.36
CA PRO A 115 32.73 -8.85 -17.27
C PRO A 115 31.48 -9.72 -17.00
N LEU A 116 30.31 -9.18 -17.32
CA LEU A 116 29.05 -9.92 -17.34
C LEU A 116 29.05 -10.99 -18.42
N LYS A 117 28.54 -12.17 -18.05
CA LYS A 117 28.37 -13.33 -18.94
C LYS A 117 27.09 -13.27 -19.78
N SER A 118 26.09 -12.51 -19.33
CA SER A 118 24.86 -12.25 -20.08
C SER A 118 25.14 -11.44 -21.34
N SER A 119 24.27 -11.61 -22.35
CA SER A 119 24.30 -10.80 -23.56
C SER A 119 23.65 -9.43 -23.35
N THR A 120 22.73 -9.33 -22.38
CA THR A 120 22.07 -8.08 -22.00
C THR A 120 22.47 -7.61 -20.60
N PHE A 121 22.22 -6.33 -20.32
CA PHE A 121 22.31 -5.76 -18.98
C PHE A 121 21.20 -4.74 -18.78
N CYS A 122 20.30 -5.04 -17.85
CA CYS A 122 19.08 -4.30 -17.61
C CYS A 122 19.09 -3.50 -16.30
N GLY A 123 20.24 -3.47 -15.59
CA GLY A 123 20.33 -2.89 -14.24
C GLY A 123 19.78 -1.46 -14.13
N GLN A 124 19.97 -0.63 -15.15
CA GLN A 124 19.48 0.75 -15.18
C GLN A 124 17.94 0.91 -15.23
N TRP A 125 17.19 -0.15 -15.53
CA TRP A 125 15.72 -0.12 -15.56
C TRP A 125 15.08 -0.78 -14.33
N LEU A 126 15.84 -1.60 -13.60
CA LEU A 126 15.35 -2.34 -12.44
C LEU A 126 15.02 -1.40 -11.28
N PRO A 127 14.10 -1.78 -10.37
CA PRO A 127 13.76 -0.98 -9.21
C PRO A 127 14.98 -0.73 -8.32
N ASP A 128 15.19 0.52 -7.95
CA ASP A 128 16.25 0.97 -7.05
C ASP A 128 15.76 1.03 -5.59
N GLU A 129 16.47 1.78 -4.73
CA GLU A 129 16.11 1.98 -3.33
C GLU A 129 14.94 2.95 -3.18
N ASP A 130 14.90 4.04 -3.94
CA ASP A 130 13.81 5.02 -3.94
C ASP A 130 12.47 4.36 -4.31
N ASP A 131 12.48 3.44 -5.27
CA ASP A 131 11.33 2.63 -5.63
C ASP A 131 10.78 1.82 -4.45
N ARG A 132 11.68 1.18 -3.70
CA ARG A 132 11.32 0.32 -2.56
C ARG A 132 10.86 1.14 -1.37
N ASP A 133 11.53 2.25 -1.09
CA ASP A 133 11.16 3.16 -0.01
C ASP A 133 9.80 3.79 -0.25
N ARG A 134 9.55 4.22 -1.50
CA ARG A 134 8.24 4.71 -1.88
C ARG A 134 7.17 3.62 -1.73
N TYR A 135 7.43 2.38 -2.15
CA TYR A 135 6.47 1.27 -1.98
C TYR A 135 6.18 0.97 -0.50
N ARG A 136 7.21 0.99 0.37
CA ARG A 136 7.03 0.84 1.82
C ARG A 136 6.19 1.97 2.40
N ALA A 137 6.42 3.21 1.97
CA ALA A 137 5.65 4.36 2.42
C ALA A 137 4.17 4.29 1.94
N GLU A 138 3.92 3.87 0.70
CA GLU A 138 2.56 3.61 0.19
C GLU A 138 1.85 2.52 1.00
N ALA A 139 2.56 1.45 1.36
CA ALA A 139 2.02 0.39 2.22
C ALA A 139 1.65 0.92 3.62
N ALA A 140 2.48 1.79 4.21
CA ALA A 140 2.17 2.43 5.50
C ALA A 140 0.93 3.33 5.41
N VAL A 141 0.77 4.09 4.32
CA VAL A 141 -0.42 4.95 4.12
C VAL A 141 -1.69 4.13 3.89
N ARG A 142 -1.63 3.05 3.10
CA ARG A 142 -2.75 2.11 2.95
C ARG A 142 -3.16 1.50 4.28
N MET A 143 -2.16 1.08 5.08
CA MET A 143 -2.40 0.57 6.42
C MET A 143 -3.08 1.62 7.30
N LEU A 144 -2.56 2.85 7.37
CA LEU A 144 -3.14 3.94 8.17
C LEU A 144 -4.58 4.26 7.79
N ARG A 145 -4.91 4.25 6.49
CA ARG A 145 -6.28 4.42 5.99
C ARG A 145 -7.20 3.30 6.45
N ALA A 146 -6.75 2.05 6.36
CA ALA A 146 -7.48 0.90 6.85
C ALA A 146 -7.70 0.99 8.37
N MET A 147 -6.67 1.36 9.15
CA MET A 147 -6.80 1.58 10.60
C MET A 147 -7.86 2.64 10.91
N ARG A 148 -7.77 3.80 10.25
CA ARG A 148 -8.70 4.92 10.45
C ARG A 148 -10.14 4.50 10.15
N HIS A 149 -10.34 3.78 9.05
CA HIS A 149 -11.66 3.28 8.69
C HIS A 149 -12.19 2.29 9.72
N THR A 150 -11.37 1.33 10.16
CA THR A 150 -11.78 0.34 11.17
C THR A 150 -12.09 0.99 12.51
N VAL A 151 -11.19 1.81 13.06
CA VAL A 151 -11.39 2.49 14.35
C VAL A 151 -12.66 3.33 14.32
N ARG A 152 -12.82 4.16 13.28
CA ARG A 152 -14.02 4.98 13.11
C ARG A 152 -15.29 4.12 13.03
N ARG A 153 -15.27 3.02 12.28
CA ARG A 153 -16.42 2.10 12.17
C ARG A 153 -16.80 1.51 13.52
N LEU A 154 -15.82 1.07 14.33
CA LEU A 154 -16.07 0.50 15.66
C LEU A 154 -16.65 1.55 16.61
N VAL A 155 -16.09 2.75 16.61
CA VAL A 155 -16.60 3.89 17.39
C VAL A 155 -18.04 4.22 17.02
N CYS A 156 -18.34 4.36 15.72
CA CYS A 156 -19.69 4.64 15.24
C CYS A 156 -20.68 3.53 15.61
N ALA A 157 -20.30 2.26 15.47
CA ALA A 157 -21.15 1.14 15.82
C ALA A 157 -21.47 1.13 17.32
N SER A 158 -20.46 1.37 18.16
CA SER A 158 -20.63 1.44 19.62
C SER A 158 -21.44 2.65 20.07
N LEU A 159 -21.27 3.80 19.42
CA LEU A 159 -22.13 4.98 19.65
C LEU A 159 -23.60 4.71 19.35
N LEU A 160 -23.91 3.84 18.39
CA LEU A 160 -25.28 3.55 17.96
C LEU A 160 -26.01 2.61 18.92
N ASP A 161 -25.33 1.60 19.48
CA ASP A 161 -25.97 0.57 20.29
C ASP A 161 -25.47 0.48 21.74
N GLY A 162 -24.43 1.22 22.11
CA GLY A 162 -23.81 1.21 23.44
C GLY A 162 -23.05 -0.07 23.78
N HIS A 163 -22.78 -0.95 22.81
CA HIS A 163 -22.09 -2.22 23.02
C HIS A 163 -20.64 -2.16 22.55
N GLU A 164 -19.82 -3.11 23.04
CA GLU A 164 -18.45 -3.29 22.59
C GLU A 164 -18.43 -3.84 21.15
N HIS A 165 -17.71 -3.17 20.25
CA HIS A 165 -17.49 -3.63 18.89
C HIS A 165 -16.02 -3.97 18.66
N ILE A 166 -15.77 -5.10 18.00
CA ILE A 166 -14.44 -5.67 17.81
C ILE A 166 -14.04 -5.61 16.34
N GLY A 167 -12.76 -5.37 16.07
CA GLY A 167 -12.18 -5.43 14.74
C GLY A 167 -10.70 -5.79 14.77
N GLU A 168 -10.15 -6.09 13.60
CA GLU A 168 -8.72 -6.38 13.43
C GLU A 168 -8.06 -5.24 12.64
N VAL A 169 -6.87 -4.83 13.10
CA VAL A 169 -6.01 -3.86 12.43
C VAL A 169 -4.56 -4.29 12.56
N ALA A 170 -3.84 -4.38 11.44
CA ALA A 170 -2.41 -4.73 11.39
C ALA A 170 -2.04 -6.02 12.15
N GLY A 171 -2.94 -7.01 12.17
CA GLY A 171 -2.74 -8.28 12.88
C GLY A 171 -2.97 -8.21 14.40
N ALA A 172 -3.41 -7.06 14.92
CA ALA A 172 -3.88 -6.88 16.29
C ALA A 172 -5.41 -6.84 16.32
N GLU A 173 -6.00 -7.43 17.36
CA GLU A 173 -7.44 -7.31 17.63
C GLU A 173 -7.64 -6.10 18.56
N LEU A 174 -8.64 -5.28 18.25
CA LEU A 174 -9.06 -4.17 19.11
C LEU A 174 -10.57 -4.21 19.32
N GLY A 175 -10.99 -3.70 20.47
CA GLY A 175 -12.40 -3.45 20.76
C GLY A 175 -12.61 -2.05 21.29
N VAL A 176 -13.76 -1.48 20.95
CA VAL A 176 -14.17 -0.13 21.35
C VAL A 176 -15.54 -0.20 21.99
N LEU A 177 -15.69 0.46 23.14
CA LEU A 177 -16.94 0.69 23.83
C LEU A 177 -17.12 2.19 24.05
N VAL A 178 -18.26 2.71 23.65
CA VAL A 178 -18.65 4.11 23.83
C VAL A 178 -19.96 4.16 24.61
N GLN A 179 -19.95 4.85 25.75
CA GLN A 179 -21.08 4.96 26.65
C GLN A 179 -21.33 6.43 27.01
N GLY A 180 -22.59 6.85 27.07
CA GLY A 180 -22.92 8.15 27.63
C GLY A 180 -22.68 8.13 29.14
N ALA A 181 -21.84 9.02 29.66
CA ALA A 181 -21.72 9.21 31.11
C ALA A 181 -22.75 10.26 31.56
N GLU A 182 -23.47 9.99 32.65
CA GLU A 182 -24.60 10.81 33.12
C GLU A 182 -24.23 12.28 33.36
N ASP A 183 -22.97 12.58 33.73
CA ASP A 183 -22.59 13.93 34.17
C ASP A 183 -21.48 14.62 33.34
N HIS A 184 -20.55 13.93 32.66
CA HIS A 184 -19.31 14.57 32.17
C HIS A 184 -18.78 14.16 30.78
N GLY A 185 -19.60 13.59 29.89
CA GLY A 185 -19.24 13.40 28.48
C GLY A 185 -19.47 11.99 27.96
N THR A 186 -19.07 11.74 26.73
CA THR A 186 -19.20 10.41 26.11
C THR A 186 -17.94 9.60 26.43
N TYR A 187 -18.04 8.68 27.40
CA TYR A 187 -16.91 7.83 27.80
C TYR A 187 -16.55 6.85 26.67
N VAL A 188 -15.26 6.71 26.41
CA VAL A 188 -14.71 5.77 25.43
C VAL A 188 -13.71 4.87 26.14
N ALA A 189 -13.90 3.56 26.03
CA ALA A 189 -12.89 2.57 26.36
C ALA A 189 -12.43 1.85 25.09
N LEU A 190 -11.13 1.68 24.95
CA LEU A 190 -10.49 0.94 23.88
C LEU A 190 -9.55 -0.09 24.49
N TRP A 191 -9.58 -1.31 23.96
CA TRP A 191 -8.54 -2.29 24.25
C TRP A 191 -7.90 -2.80 22.96
N ILE A 192 -6.66 -3.25 23.08
CA ILE A 192 -5.90 -3.85 21.99
C ILE A 192 -5.10 -5.05 22.50
N THR A 193 -5.00 -6.10 21.68
CA THR A 193 -4.24 -7.31 21.98
C THR A 193 -3.59 -7.91 20.72
N GLY A 194 -2.62 -8.80 20.91
CA GLY A 194 -1.85 -9.45 19.85
C GLY A 194 -0.43 -8.88 19.69
N PRO A 195 0.21 -9.05 18.52
CA PRO A 195 1.53 -8.50 18.24
C PRO A 195 1.44 -6.99 18.05
N VAL A 196 1.42 -6.25 19.15
CA VAL A 196 1.20 -4.80 19.18
C VAL A 196 2.52 -4.08 19.47
N PRO A 197 3.16 -3.45 18.47
CA PRO A 197 4.24 -2.50 18.71
C PRO A 197 3.74 -1.27 19.48
N ASP A 198 4.58 -0.64 20.31
CA ASP A 198 4.19 0.53 21.10
C ASP A 198 3.65 1.69 20.24
N ASN A 199 4.22 1.89 19.04
CA ASN A 199 3.76 2.91 18.11
C ASN A 199 2.38 2.58 17.51
N LEU A 200 1.94 1.33 17.48
CA LEU A 200 0.61 0.95 17.01
C LEU A 200 -0.47 1.43 18.00
N VAL A 201 -0.25 1.27 19.30
CA VAL A 201 -1.18 1.77 20.33
C VAL A 201 -1.38 3.26 20.17
N ALA A 202 -0.31 4.04 20.15
CA ALA A 202 -0.37 5.50 20.02
C ALA A 202 -1.13 5.93 18.76
N VAL A 203 -0.90 5.26 17.61
CA VAL A 203 -1.63 5.55 16.36
C VAL A 203 -3.10 5.22 16.48
N VAL A 204 -3.47 4.07 17.06
CA VAL A 204 -4.87 3.68 17.23
C VAL A 204 -5.63 4.66 18.12
N LEU A 205 -5.02 5.09 19.23
CA LEU A 205 -5.60 6.07 20.15
C LEU A 205 -5.80 7.45 19.49
N ASP A 206 -4.84 7.92 18.67
CA ASP A 206 -4.94 9.18 17.91
C ASP A 206 -6.02 9.11 16.79
N LEU A 207 -6.39 7.91 16.36
CA LEU A 207 -7.42 7.70 15.33
C LEU A 207 -8.86 7.68 15.87
N VAL A 208 -9.06 7.63 17.19
CA VAL A 208 -10.40 7.67 17.80
C VAL A 208 -10.95 9.09 17.65
N PRO A 209 -12.05 9.31 16.91
CA PRO A 209 -12.53 10.65 16.64
C PRO A 209 -13.11 11.29 17.91
N GLY A 210 -12.84 12.59 18.11
CA GLY A 210 -13.44 13.38 19.18
C GLY A 210 -12.79 13.23 20.56
N CYS A 211 -11.73 12.44 20.69
CA CYS A 211 -10.93 12.33 21.92
C CYS A 211 -9.66 13.21 21.84
N ASP A 212 -9.22 13.79 22.95
CA ASP A 212 -7.91 14.45 23.01
C ASP A 212 -6.81 13.38 23.08
N ARG A 213 -5.84 13.46 22.16
CA ARG A 213 -4.71 12.52 22.07
C ARG A 213 -3.86 12.45 23.35
N ASN A 214 -3.90 13.47 24.20
CA ASN A 214 -3.09 13.53 25.44
C ASN A 214 -3.86 13.08 26.68
N ASP A 215 -5.18 12.88 26.59
CA ASP A 215 -6.06 12.54 27.73
C ASP A 215 -6.45 11.05 27.74
N TRP A 216 -5.61 10.20 27.16
CA TRP A 216 -5.77 8.75 27.26
C TRP A 216 -5.20 8.23 28.58
N TYR A 217 -6.03 7.52 29.34
CA TYR A 217 -5.64 6.92 30.62
C TYR A 217 -5.57 5.39 30.49
N PRO A 218 -4.51 4.73 30.98
CA PRO A 218 -4.48 3.27 31.04
C PRO A 218 -5.48 2.76 32.07
N GLU A 219 -6.21 1.71 31.73
CA GLU A 219 -7.25 1.12 32.57
C GLU A 219 -6.92 -0.32 32.98
N PHE A 220 -7.49 -0.74 34.11
CA PHE A 220 -7.32 -2.09 34.65
C PHE A 220 -8.54 -3.00 34.41
N ALA A 221 -9.58 -2.49 33.75
CA ALA A 221 -10.77 -3.21 33.36
C ALA A 221 -11.52 -2.46 32.24
N MET A 222 -12.41 -3.16 31.55
CA MET A 222 -13.47 -2.52 30.77
C MET A 222 -14.67 -2.23 31.69
N PRO A 223 -15.55 -1.28 31.37
CA PRO A 223 -16.72 -0.94 32.20
C PRO A 223 -17.53 -2.14 32.70
N ASP A 224 -17.81 -3.11 31.82
CA ASP A 224 -18.69 -4.24 32.12
C ASP A 224 -17.98 -5.59 32.24
N ARG A 225 -16.64 -5.62 32.15
CA ARG A 225 -15.87 -6.88 32.22
C ARG A 225 -14.42 -6.70 32.67
N SER A 226 -13.89 -7.75 33.28
CA SER A 226 -12.45 -7.86 33.56
C SER A 226 -11.61 -8.00 32.29
N LEU A 227 -10.32 -7.69 32.41
CA LEU A 227 -9.34 -7.85 31.34
C LEU A 227 -9.14 -9.31 30.97
N ARG A 228 -9.03 -9.57 29.66
CA ARG A 228 -8.53 -10.83 29.14
C ARG A 228 -6.99 -10.80 29.12
N PRO A 229 -6.32 -11.97 29.21
CA PRO A 229 -4.86 -12.03 29.17
C PRO A 229 -4.29 -11.33 27.91
N GLY A 230 -3.35 -10.40 28.12
CA GLY A 230 -2.69 -9.67 27.04
C GLY A 230 -3.47 -8.49 26.47
N GLU A 231 -4.60 -8.11 27.06
CA GLU A 231 -5.28 -6.85 26.73
C GLU A 231 -4.55 -5.65 27.35
N GLN A 232 -4.29 -4.64 26.53
CA GLN A 232 -3.93 -3.30 26.97
C GLN A 232 -5.17 -2.41 26.80
N VAL A 233 -5.60 -1.73 27.86
CA VAL A 233 -6.87 -0.97 27.86
C VAL A 233 -6.61 0.48 28.20
N TYR A 234 -7.33 1.35 27.50
CA TYR A 234 -7.24 2.79 27.62
C TYR A 234 -8.63 3.40 27.62
N SER A 235 -8.81 4.50 28.35
CA SER A 235 -10.04 5.28 28.35
C SER A 235 -9.80 6.76 28.05
N ASN A 236 -10.84 7.41 27.56
CA ASN A 236 -10.88 8.84 27.29
C ASN A 236 -12.34 9.34 27.31
N PHE A 237 -12.53 10.66 27.27
CA PHE A 237 -13.83 11.28 27.05
C PHE A 237 -13.88 11.87 25.64
N MET A 238 -14.89 11.47 24.88
CA MET A 238 -15.20 12.01 23.57
C MET A 238 -16.04 13.29 23.71
N ASP A 239 -15.68 14.31 22.93
CA ASP A 239 -16.48 15.51 22.73
C ASP A 239 -17.91 15.13 22.26
N PRO A 240 -18.97 15.46 23.02
CA PRO A 240 -20.34 15.15 22.63
C PRO A 240 -20.74 15.73 21.27
N ALA A 241 -20.18 16.87 20.88
CA ALA A 241 -20.45 17.45 19.57
C ALA A 241 -19.79 16.62 18.45
N ALA A 242 -18.63 16.01 18.69
CA ALA A 242 -18.00 15.08 17.76
C ALA A 242 -18.80 13.77 17.66
N ALA A 243 -19.28 13.23 18.78
CA ALA A 243 -20.14 12.05 18.82
C ALA A 243 -21.43 12.26 17.98
N ALA A 244 -22.10 13.41 18.14
CA ALA A 244 -23.29 13.76 17.37
C ALA A 244 -23.01 13.81 15.85
N ARG A 245 -21.91 14.45 15.42
CA ARG A 245 -21.51 14.50 14.00
C ARG A 245 -21.26 13.11 13.42
N LEU A 246 -20.62 12.22 14.18
CA LEU A 246 -20.38 10.83 13.74
C LEU A 246 -21.69 10.06 13.50
N LEU A 247 -22.69 10.27 14.35
CA LEU A 247 -24.01 9.65 14.22
C LEU A 247 -24.78 10.21 13.01
N GLU A 248 -24.71 11.51 12.76
CA GLU A 248 -25.31 12.15 11.58
C GLU A 248 -24.70 11.63 10.27
N GLU A 249 -23.37 11.55 10.20
CA GLU A 249 -22.65 11.02 9.03
C GLU A 249 -22.90 9.52 8.80
N ALA A 250 -23.26 8.76 9.84
CA ALA A 250 -23.60 7.34 9.71
C ALA A 250 -25.05 7.12 9.23
N ALA A 251 -25.92 8.13 9.35
CA ALA A 251 -27.32 8.08 8.93
C ALA A 251 -27.55 8.57 7.48
N SER A 252 -26.54 9.18 6.86
CA SER A 252 -26.54 9.69 5.47
C SER A 252 -25.98 8.68 4.47
#